data_AF-A0A2A2TBP0-F1
#
_entry.id   AF-A0A2A2TBP0-F1
#
_cell.length_a   1.000
_cell.length_b   1.000
_cell.length_c   1.000
_cell.angle_alpha   90.00
_cell.angle_beta   90.00
_cell.angle_gamma   90.00
#
_symmetry.space_group_name_H-M   'P 1'
#
loop_
_entity.id
_entity.type
_entity.pdbx_description
1 polymer ?
#
loop_
_entity_poly.entity_id
_entity_poly.type
_entity_poly.pdbx_seq_one_letter_code
_entity_poly.pdbx_strand_id
1 'polypeptide(L)' 'MVKPKNNVHRGHPIEKVGHGKRTVFKTIINEKECSTVIESELKTAIDVWIDEGIEPQLQ' A
#
# COMPACT_ATOMS: atom_id res chain seq x y z
N MET A 1 25.00 -14.47 2.48
CA MET A 1 23.70 -14.09 3.06
C MET A 1 23.01 -13.08 2.15
N VAL A 2 22.00 -13.52 1.40
CA VAL A 2 21.15 -12.60 0.64
C VAL A 2 20.14 -12.03 1.63
N LYS A 3 20.20 -10.74 1.93
CA LYS A 3 19.21 -10.07 2.78
C LYS A 3 17.82 -10.29 2.13
N PRO A 4 16.79 -10.73 2.87
CA PRO A 4 15.45 -10.75 2.32
C PRO A 4 15.08 -9.30 2.04
N LYS A 5 15.04 -8.92 0.75
CA LYS A 5 14.36 -7.70 0.35
C LYS A 5 12.91 -7.92 0.74
N ASN A 6 12.46 -7.18 1.75
CA ASN A 6 11.08 -7.22 2.22
C ASN A 6 10.25 -6.61 1.09
N ASN A 7 9.92 -7.42 0.08
CA ASN A 7 9.13 -6.98 -1.04
C ASN A 7 7.72 -6.78 -0.48
N VAL A 8 7.34 -5.51 -0.35
CA VAL A 8 6.03 -5.10 0.13
C VAL A 8 5.37 -4.22 -0.93
N HIS A 9 4.06 -4.33 -1.05
CA HIS A 9 3.23 -3.48 -1.89
C HIS A 9 2.13 -2.89 -1.00
N ARG A 10 2.13 -1.57 -0.83
CA ARG A 10 1.19 -0.86 0.08
C ARG A 10 1.17 -1.46 1.49
N GLY A 11 2.35 -1.77 2.04
CA GLY A 11 2.47 -2.40 3.36
C GLY A 11 2.17 -3.91 3.41
N HIS A 12 1.64 -4.51 2.33
CA HIS A 12 1.36 -5.95 2.29
C HIS A 12 2.55 -6.73 1.70
N PRO A 13 2.93 -7.87 2.31
CA PRO A 13 4.02 -8.70 1.79
C PRO A 13 3.66 -9.26 0.40
N ILE A 14 4.60 -9.18 -0.54
CA ILE A 14 4.44 -9.75 -1.89
C ILE A 14 5.39 -10.92 -2.12
N GLU A 15 4.86 -11.99 -2.68
CA GLU A 15 5.59 -13.20 -3.02
C GLU A 15 5.82 -13.24 -4.54
N LYS A 16 7.04 -13.54 -4.97
CA LYS A 16 7.32 -13.80 -6.39
C LYS A 16 6.91 -15.23 -6.71
N VAL A 17 5.86 -15.40 -7.51
CA VAL A 17 5.29 -16.72 -7.85
C VAL A 17 5.66 -17.18 -9.27
N GLY A 18 6.12 -16.27 -10.14
CA GLY A 18 6.45 -16.58 -11.53
C GLY A 18 7.88 -17.08 -11.74
N HIS A 19 8.03 -18.20 -12.46
CA HIS A 19 9.31 -18.72 -12.94
C HIS A 19 9.29 -18.72 -14.48
N GLY A 20 9.86 -17.68 -15.11
CA GLY A 20 9.88 -17.50 -16.57
C GLY A 20 10.37 -16.11 -17.00
N LYS A 21 10.21 -15.76 -18.29
CA LYS A 21 10.58 -14.44 -18.85
C LYS A 21 9.80 -13.26 -18.22
N ARG A 22 8.65 -13.53 -17.59
CA ARG A 22 7.80 -12.52 -16.95
C ARG A 22 7.84 -12.69 -15.43
N THR A 23 8.15 -11.63 -14.72
CA THR A 23 8.13 -11.62 -13.26
C THR A 23 6.70 -11.35 -12.79
N VAL A 24 6.14 -12.27 -12.00
CA VAL A 24 4.78 -12.16 -11.42
C VAL A 24 4.90 -12.16 -9.90
N PHE A 25 4.20 -11.23 -9.27
CA PHE A 25 4.08 -11.11 -7.82
C PHE A 25 2.64 -11.34 -7.38
N LYS A 26 2.46 -11.97 -6.23
CA LYS A 26 1.18 -12.21 -5.58
C LYS A 26 1.21 -11.57 -4.19
N THR A 27 0.08 -11.00 -3.78
CA THR A 27 -0.15 -10.51 -2.42
C THR A 27 -1.53 -10.97 -1.96
N ILE A 28 -1.74 -11.04 -0.65
CA ILE A 28 -3.04 -11.31 -0.04
C ILE A 28 -3.40 -10.06 0.77
N ILE A 29 -4.55 -9.47 0.43
CA ILE A 29 -5.06 -8.26 1.07
C ILE A 29 -6.36 -8.64 1.78
N ASN A 30 -6.43 -8.38 3.09
CA ASN A 30 -7.68 -8.43 3.82
C ASN A 30 -8.47 -7.16 3.49
N GLU A 31 -9.61 -7.34 2.81
CA GLU A 31 -10.45 -6.23 2.37
C GLU A 31 -10.87 -5.32 3.52
N LYS A 32 -11.26 -5.87 4.67
CA LYS A 32 -11.73 -5.06 5.81
C LYS A 32 -10.62 -4.20 6.39
N GLU A 33 -9.43 -4.79 6.59
CA GLU A 33 -8.26 -4.05 7.09
C GLU A 33 -7.82 -2.98 6.10
N CYS A 34 -7.80 -3.32 4.80
CA CYS A 34 -7.46 -2.39 3.73
C CYS A 34 -8.42 -1.20 3.70
N SER A 35 -9.73 -1.44 3.77
CA SER A 35 -10.73 -0.38 3.81
C SER A 35 -10.56 0.53 5.03
N THR A 36 -10.31 -0.02 6.22
CA THR A 36 -10.08 0.79 7.43
C THR A 36 -8.85 1.68 7.30
N VAL A 37 -7.76 1.18 6.72
CA VAL A 37 -6.54 1.98 6.48
C VAL A 37 -6.82 3.09 5.47
N ILE A 38 -7.44 2.78 4.33
CA ILE A 38 -7.77 3.77 3.30
C ILE A 38 -8.71 4.84 3.84
N GLU A 39 -9.74 4.46 4.59
CA GLU A 39 -10.69 5.40 5.21
C GLU A 39 -9.97 6.35 6.20
N SER A 40 -9.04 5.81 7.00
CA SER A 40 -8.25 6.60 7.95
C SER A 40 -7.32 7.59 7.22
N GLU A 41 -6.62 7.13 6.19
CA GLU A 41 -5.73 7.97 5.37
C GLU A 41 -6.52 9.07 4.65
N LEU A 42 -7.66 8.73 4.06
CA LEU A 42 -8.54 9.68 3.37
C LEU A 42 -9.06 10.74 4.34
N LYS A 43 -9.53 10.33 5.52
CA LYS A 43 -10.00 11.28 6.53
C LYS A 43 -8.89 12.25 6.94
N THR A 44 -7.69 11.73 7.20
CA THR A 44 -6.53 12.55 7.56
C THR A 44 -6.20 13.55 6.46
N ALA A 45 -6.22 13.11 5.20
CA ALA A 45 -5.97 13.99 4.05
C ALA A 45 -7.02 15.10 3.94
N ILE A 46 -8.30 14.79 4.16
CA ILE A 46 -9.38 15.77 4.17
C ILE A 46 -9.22 16.77 5.32
N ASP A 47 -8.92 16.29 6.52
CA ASP A 47 -8.73 17.14 7.70
C ASP A 47 -7.56 18.13 7.45
N VAL A 48 -6.43 17.66 6.92
CA VAL A 48 -5.30 18.52 6.52
C VAL A 48 -5.73 19.54 5.46
N TRP A 49 -6.53 19.14 4.47
CA TRP A 49 -6.98 20.07 3.45
C TRP A 49 -7.87 21.17 4.03
N ILE A 50 -8.76 20.82 4.96
CA ILE A 50 -9.63 21.78 5.63
C ILE A 50 -8.82 22.74 6.51
N ASP A 51 -7.89 22.21 7.31
CA ASP A 51 -7.16 22.99 8.31
C ASP A 51 -6.09 23.88 7.68
N GLU A 52 -5.38 23.38 6.67
CA GLU A 52 -4.23 24.07 6.07
C GLU A 52 -4.56 24.72 4.72
N GLY A 53 -5.70 24.38 4.10
CA GLY A 53 -6.07 24.85 2.76
C GLY A 53 -5.19 24.28 1.64
N ILE A 54 -4.38 23.26 1.95
CA ILE A 54 -3.45 22.63 1.02
C ILE A 54 -4.06 21.32 0.51
N GLU A 55 -4.19 21.19 -0.80
CA GLU A 55 -4.67 19.93 -1.39
C GLU A 55 -3.65 18.80 -1.14
N PRO A 56 -4.06 17.70 -0.50
CA PRO A 56 -3.17 16.61 -0.13
C PRO A 56 -2.71 15.83 -1.37
N GLN A 57 -1.41 15.51 -1.44
CA GLN A 57 -0.89 14.64 -2.50
C GLN A 57 -1.19 13.18 -2.16
N LEU A 58 -2.35 12.70 -2.64
CA LEU A 58 -2.73 11.30 -2.57
C LEU A 58 -1.77 10.46 -3.45
N GLN A 59 -1.10 9.47 -2.86
CA GLN A 59 -0.18 8.53 -3.55
C GLN A 59 -0.87 7.25 -4.06
#